data_AF-A0ABD5RWS2-F1
#
_entry.id   AF-A0ABD5RWS2-F1
#
_cell.length_a   1.000
_cell.length_b   1.000
_cell.length_c   1.000
_cell.angle_alpha   90.00
_cell.angle_beta   90.00
_cell.angle_gamma   90.00
#
_symmetry.space_group_name_H-M   'P 1'
#
loop_
_entity.id
_entity.type
_entity.pdbx_description
1 polymer ?
#
loop_
_entity_poly.entity_id
_entity_poly.type
_entity_poly.pdbx_seq_one_letter_code
_entity_poly.pdbx_strand_id
1 'polypeptide(L)'
;ARDRAVEVLLYAAGRRQIDDALAMGVSAGETPVVVLVDGRASPDGGRGTRSDREDAAADGVATLLDPTETVGEYDPETVRAFFAISDRELAATDGTVVDVVHERVALLDVEK
;
A
#
# COMPACT_ATOMS: atom_id res chain seq x y z
N ALA A 1 11.71 -7.73 -4.71
CA ALA A 1 11.63 -7.21 -6.10
C ALA A 1 12.83 -6.29 -6.32
N ARG A 2 13.08 -5.79 -7.54
CA ARG A 2 14.03 -4.66 -7.76
C ARG A 2 13.29 -3.37 -8.11
N ASP A 3 11.96 -3.44 -8.14
CA ASP A 3 11.06 -2.33 -8.37
C ASP A 3 10.50 -1.88 -7.03
N ARG A 4 10.71 -0.61 -6.71
CA ARG A 4 10.32 0.00 -5.44
C ARG A 4 8.81 0.05 -5.25
N ALA A 5 8.04 0.21 -6.32
CA ALA A 5 6.58 0.18 -6.24
C ALA A 5 6.11 -1.21 -5.79
N VAL A 6 6.73 -2.26 -6.32
CA VAL A 6 6.44 -3.64 -5.91
C VAL A 6 6.91 -3.91 -4.48
N GLU A 7 8.07 -3.41 -4.08
CA GLU A 7 8.55 -3.52 -2.68
C GLU A 7 7.58 -2.89 -1.69
N VAL A 8 7.08 -1.68 -1.99
CA VAL A 8 6.09 -1.00 -1.16
C VAL A 8 4.77 -1.78 -1.10
N LEU A 9 4.32 -2.34 -2.22
CA LEU A 9 3.10 -3.17 -2.25
C LEU A 9 3.27 -4.44 -1.40
N LEU A 10 4.40 -5.14 -1.51
CA LEU A 10 4.72 -6.31 -0.69
C LEU A 10 4.68 -5.98 0.80
N TYR A 11 5.27 -4.83 1.18
CA TYR A 11 5.27 -4.33 2.55
C TYR A 11 3.85 -4.03 3.05
N ALA A 12 3.07 -3.27 2.28
CA ALA A 12 1.69 -2.93 2.62
C ALA A 12 0.80 -4.18 2.73
N ALA A 13 0.98 -5.16 1.85
CA ALA A 13 0.25 -6.42 1.87
C ALA A 13 0.67 -7.33 3.04
N GLY A 14 1.82 -7.11 3.67
CA GLY A 14 2.39 -8.05 4.64
C GLY A 14 2.73 -9.42 4.00
N ARG A 15 3.06 -9.45 2.71
CA ARG A 15 3.29 -10.67 1.92
C ARG A 15 4.64 -10.62 1.22
N ARG A 16 5.25 -11.79 1.01
CA ARG A 16 6.51 -11.95 0.24
C ARG A 16 6.30 -12.41 -1.19
N GLN A 17 5.19 -13.08 -1.47
CA GLN A 17 4.85 -13.54 -2.80
C GLN A 17 4.16 -12.41 -3.56
N ILE A 18 4.67 -12.10 -4.76
CA ILE A 18 4.14 -11.02 -5.58
C ILE A 18 2.68 -11.29 -5.94
N ASP A 19 2.35 -12.52 -6.35
CA ASP A 19 0.99 -12.88 -6.74
C ASP A 19 -0.02 -12.66 -5.62
N ASP A 20 0.34 -13.03 -4.38
CA ASP A 20 -0.50 -12.80 -3.20
C ASP A 20 -0.64 -11.30 -2.86
N ALA A 21 0.44 -10.53 -2.99
CA ALA A 21 0.41 -9.09 -2.71
C ALA A 21 -0.38 -8.31 -3.77
N LEU A 22 -0.36 -8.76 -5.04
CA LEU A 22 -1.15 -8.17 -6.11
C LEU A 22 -2.67 -8.29 -5.86
N ALA A 23 -3.12 -9.16 -4.96
CA ALA A 23 -4.51 -9.19 -4.52
C ALA A 23 -4.94 -7.91 -3.76
N MET A 24 -4.00 -7.13 -3.19
CA MET A 24 -4.26 -5.78 -2.65
C MET A 24 -4.30 -4.70 -3.74
N GLY A 25 -3.84 -5.02 -4.95
CA GLY A 25 -3.84 -4.11 -6.08
C GLY A 25 -5.24 -3.79 -6.61
N VAL A 26 -5.28 -3.00 -7.68
CA VAL A 26 -6.54 -2.61 -8.33
C VAL A 26 -6.99 -3.63 -9.37
N SER A 27 -8.30 -3.85 -9.43
CA SER A 27 -8.93 -4.60 -10.52
C SER A 27 -9.31 -3.66 -11.66
N ALA A 28 -9.51 -4.21 -12.86
CA ALA A 28 -10.02 -3.44 -13.99
C ALA A 28 -11.44 -2.93 -13.72
N GLY A 29 -11.71 -1.69 -14.13
CA GLY A 29 -12.99 -1.00 -13.92
C GLY A 29 -12.84 0.25 -13.05
N GLU A 30 -13.98 0.81 -12.65
CA GLU A 30 -14.03 1.95 -11.74
C GLU A 30 -14.03 1.44 -10.30
N THR A 31 -12.96 1.73 -9.56
CA THR A 31 -12.78 1.31 -8.17
C THR A 31 -12.11 2.43 -7.37
N PRO A 32 -12.41 2.58 -6.07
CA PRO A 32 -11.57 3.36 -5.17
C PRO A 32 -10.12 2.88 -5.26
N VAL A 33 -9.18 3.82 -5.34
CA VAL A 33 -7.74 3.54 -5.44
C VAL A 33 -6.95 4.51 -4.58
N VAL A 34 -5.90 4.00 -3.94
CA VAL A 34 -4.85 4.80 -3.34
C VAL A 34 -3.63 4.72 -4.25
N VAL A 35 -3.10 5.87 -4.67
CA VAL A 35 -1.87 5.94 -5.45
C VAL A 35 -0.74 6.47 -4.60
N LEU A 36 0.36 5.73 -4.57
CA LEU A 36 1.61 6.15 -3.94
C LEU A 36 2.60 6.56 -5.02
N VAL A 37 3.15 7.76 -4.88
CA VAL A 37 4.16 8.32 -5.79
C VAL A 37 5.47 8.48 -5.02
N ASP A 38 6.55 7.91 -5.56
CA ASP A 38 7.92 8.04 -5.05
C ASP A 38 8.81 8.63 -6.15
N GLY A 39 9.23 9.90 -6.02
CA GLY A 39 9.93 10.63 -7.08
C GLY A 39 11.43 10.46 -6.96
N ARG A 40 11.86 9.20 -7.10
CA ARG A 40 13.28 8.88 -7.16
C ARG A 40 13.97 9.71 -8.25
N ALA A 41 15.21 10.12 -7.97
CA ALA A 41 16.04 10.76 -8.98
C ALA A 41 16.17 9.83 -10.20
N SER A 42 15.85 10.37 -11.38
CA SER A 42 16.12 9.66 -12.64
C SER A 42 17.62 9.38 -12.74
N PRO A 43 18.05 8.18 -13.16
CA PRO A 43 19.46 7.87 -13.38
C PRO A 43 20.11 8.84 -14.39
N ASP A 44 19.31 9.48 -15.25
CA ASP A 44 19.75 10.42 -16.29
C ASP A 44 19.83 11.89 -15.81
N GLY A 45 19.72 12.15 -14.50
CA GLY A 45 20.03 13.47 -13.94
C GLY A 45 19.07 14.61 -14.36
N GLY A 46 17.80 14.29 -14.63
CA GLY A 46 16.79 15.29 -15.00
C GLY A 46 16.74 16.46 -14.00
N ARG A 47 16.61 17.70 -14.49
CA ARG A 47 16.50 18.91 -13.65
C ARG A 47 15.25 18.85 -12.76
N GLY A 48 15.39 19.26 -11.50
CA GLY A 48 14.31 19.29 -10.49
C GLY A 48 14.71 18.58 -9.19
N THR A 49 14.14 19.02 -8.08
CA THR A 49 14.26 18.31 -6.80
C THR A 49 13.46 16.99 -6.84
N ARG A 50 13.62 16.15 -5.83
CA ARG A 50 12.77 14.96 -5.66
C ARG A 50 11.29 15.35 -5.51
N SER A 51 11.03 16.38 -4.70
CA SER A 51 9.68 16.92 -4.47
C SER A 51 9.05 17.36 -5.80
N ASP A 52 9.76 18.12 -6.62
CA ASP A 52 9.21 18.63 -7.90
C ASP A 52 8.78 17.49 -8.84
N ARG A 53 9.45 16.34 -8.80
CA ARG A 53 9.08 15.17 -9.60
C ARG A 53 7.91 14.40 -8.99
N GLU A 54 7.86 14.28 -7.66
CA GLU A 54 6.73 13.71 -6.93
C GLU A 54 5.46 14.49 -7.23
N ASP A 55 5.51 15.82 -7.11
CA ASP A 55 4.39 16.72 -7.37
C ASP A 55 3.92 16.63 -8.82
N ALA A 56 4.83 16.70 -9.79
CA ALA A 56 4.47 16.59 -11.21
C ALA A 56 3.84 15.22 -11.58
N ALA A 57 4.32 14.13 -10.97
CA ALA A 57 3.74 12.81 -11.16
C ALA A 57 2.38 12.67 -10.46
N ALA A 58 2.25 13.22 -9.25
CA ALA A 58 0.98 13.26 -8.53
C ALA A 58 -0.07 14.07 -9.31
N ASP A 59 0.27 15.24 -9.84
CA ASP A 59 -0.59 16.04 -10.68
C ASP A 59 -1.03 15.27 -11.94
N GLY A 60 -0.09 14.59 -12.60
CA GLY A 60 -0.39 13.77 -13.77
C GLY A 60 -1.41 12.67 -13.47
N VAL A 61 -1.23 11.94 -12.37
CA VAL A 61 -2.17 10.90 -11.94
C VAL A 61 -3.50 11.48 -11.46
N ALA A 62 -3.49 12.62 -10.76
CA ALA A 62 -4.69 13.26 -10.25
C ALA A 62 -5.69 13.61 -11.36
N THR A 63 -5.22 13.87 -12.59
CA THR A 63 -6.11 14.08 -13.74
C THR A 63 -6.93 12.84 -14.15
N LEU A 64 -6.56 11.66 -13.67
CA LEU A 64 -7.20 10.38 -13.95
C LEU A 64 -8.10 9.90 -12.80
N LEU A 65 -8.15 10.65 -11.69
CA LEU A 65 -8.84 10.26 -10.48
C LEU A 65 -9.92 11.28 -10.14
N ASP A 66 -11.05 10.79 -9.64
CA ASP A 66 -12.02 11.62 -8.92
C ASP A 66 -11.59 11.72 -7.45
N PRO A 67 -11.17 12.90 -6.95
CA PRO A 67 -10.72 13.04 -5.58
C PRO A 67 -11.81 12.69 -4.58
N THR A 68 -11.47 11.85 -3.61
CA THR A 68 -12.37 11.44 -2.53
C THR A 68 -11.63 11.38 -1.20
N GLU A 69 -12.35 11.38 -0.09
CA GLU A 69 -11.76 11.13 1.22
C GLU A 69 -11.27 9.68 1.28
N THR A 70 -9.95 9.50 1.31
CA THR A 70 -9.28 8.19 1.19
C THR A 70 -8.93 7.56 2.54
N VAL A 71 -8.95 8.34 3.63
CA VAL A 71 -8.58 7.88 4.98
C VAL A 71 -9.82 8.00 5.86
N GLY A 72 -10.58 6.92 5.95
CA GLY A 72 -11.85 6.87 6.66
C GLY A 72 -12.21 5.46 7.11
N GLU A 73 -13.51 5.17 7.17
CA GLU A 73 -14.01 3.84 7.51
C GLU A 73 -13.53 2.80 6.49
N TYR A 74 -13.02 1.68 6.99
CA TYR A 74 -12.69 0.50 6.18
C TYR A 74 -13.60 -0.65 6.60
N ASP A 75 -13.79 -1.61 5.69
CA ASP A 75 -14.53 -2.83 6.02
C ASP A 75 -13.63 -3.79 6.82
N PRO A 76 -13.90 -4.00 8.12
CA PRO A 76 -13.02 -4.80 8.97
C PRO A 76 -13.03 -6.28 8.58
N GLU A 77 -14.13 -6.81 8.03
CA GLU A 77 -14.20 -8.21 7.61
C GLU A 77 -13.29 -8.49 6.42
N THR A 78 -13.27 -7.58 5.43
CA THR A 78 -12.38 -7.65 4.27
C THR A 78 -10.92 -7.57 4.68
N VAL A 79 -10.56 -6.63 5.55
CA VAL A 79 -9.18 -6.51 6.05
C VAL A 79 -8.77 -7.76 6.83
N ARG A 80 -9.65 -8.25 7.72
CA ARG A 80 -9.38 -9.48 8.48
C ARG A 80 -9.21 -10.69 7.57
N ALA A 81 -10.05 -10.84 6.55
CA ALA A 81 -9.92 -11.92 5.57
C ALA A 81 -8.58 -11.84 4.83
N PHE A 82 -8.21 -10.65 4.34
CA PHE A 82 -6.97 -10.43 3.60
C PHE A 82 -5.72 -10.73 4.44
N PHE A 83 -5.67 -10.28 5.70
CA PHE A 83 -4.54 -10.50 6.61
C PHE A 83 -4.64 -11.82 7.42
N ALA A 84 -5.66 -12.63 7.16
CA ALA A 84 -5.97 -13.86 7.89
C ALA A 84 -6.02 -13.66 9.42
N ILE A 85 -6.75 -12.63 9.86
CA ILE A 85 -6.92 -12.27 11.27
C ILE A 85 -8.15 -12.98 11.83
N SER A 86 -7.92 -13.92 12.74
CA SER A 86 -8.98 -14.76 13.32
C SER A 86 -9.65 -14.12 14.54
N ASP A 87 -10.88 -14.54 14.88
CA ASP A 87 -11.54 -14.10 16.12
C ASP A 87 -10.74 -14.48 17.36
N ARG A 88 -10.10 -15.65 17.34
CA ARG A 88 -9.26 -16.14 18.44
C ARG A 88 -8.06 -15.22 18.69
N GLU A 89 -7.46 -14.72 17.62
CA GLU A 89 -6.32 -13.80 17.70
C GLU A 89 -6.76 -12.45 18.29
N LEU A 90 -7.85 -11.88 17.78
CA LEU A 90 -8.40 -10.64 18.34
C LEU A 90 -8.83 -10.79 19.79
N ALA A 91 -9.40 -11.92 20.18
CA ALA A 91 -9.78 -12.19 21.58
C ALA A 91 -8.56 -12.40 22.50
N ALA A 92 -7.37 -12.63 21.95
CA ALA A 92 -6.14 -12.85 22.71
C ALA A 92 -5.30 -11.58 22.88
N THR A 93 -5.71 -10.46 22.29
CA THR A 93 -5.03 -9.17 22.38
C THR A 93 -5.99 -8.09 22.86
N ASP A 94 -5.47 -7.07 23.53
CA ASP A 94 -6.22 -5.84 23.84
C ASP A 94 -6.20 -4.84 22.65
N GLY A 95 -5.53 -5.20 21.55
CA GLY A 95 -5.39 -4.39 20.34
C GLY A 95 -6.56 -4.52 19.36
N THR A 96 -6.56 -3.61 18.39
CA THR A 96 -7.53 -3.55 17.29
C THR A 96 -7.03 -4.31 16.06
N VAL A 97 -7.90 -4.43 15.03
CA VAL A 97 -7.49 -4.95 13.71
C VAL A 97 -6.31 -4.15 13.14
N VAL A 98 -6.28 -2.83 13.35
CA VAL A 98 -5.19 -1.95 12.88
C VAL A 98 -3.87 -2.32 13.55
N ASP A 99 -3.88 -2.55 14.87
CA ASP A 99 -2.67 -2.92 15.61
C ASP A 99 -2.09 -4.25 15.12
N VAL A 100 -2.97 -5.23 14.88
CA VAL A 100 -2.60 -6.55 14.36
C VAL A 100 -2.06 -6.48 12.93
N VAL A 101 -2.62 -5.61 12.08
CA VAL A 101 -2.08 -5.34 10.73
C VAL A 101 -0.71 -4.67 10.81
N HIS A 102 -0.57 -3.64 11.66
CA HIS A 102 0.71 -2.96 11.88
C HIS A 102 1.80 -3.92 12.34
N GLU A 103 1.49 -4.83 13.26
CA GLU A 103 2.43 -5.87 13.69
C GLU A 103 2.85 -6.76 12.52
N ARG A 104 1.91 -7.25 11.72
CA ARG A 104 2.21 -8.11 10.55
C ARG A 104 3.11 -7.42 9.52
N VAL A 105 2.84 -6.16 9.18
CA VAL A 105 3.64 -5.44 8.19
C VAL A 105 5.00 -5.04 8.76
N ALA A 106 5.08 -4.71 10.06
CA ALA A 106 6.33 -4.37 10.72
C ALA A 106 7.26 -5.58 10.91
N LEU A 107 6.70 -6.76 11.18
CA LEU A 107 7.43 -8.02 11.33
C LEU A 107 7.66 -8.75 10.00
N LEU A 108 7.20 -8.18 8.88
CA LEU A 108 7.54 -8.70 7.56
C LEU A 108 9.05 -8.57 7.37
N ASP A 109 9.76 -9.67 7.58
CA ASP A 109 11.19 -9.73 7.31
C ASP A 109 11.38 -9.56 5.79
N VAL A 110 11.81 -8.36 5.41
CA VAL A 110 12.17 -8.00 4.05
C VAL A 110 13.68 -8.15 3.97
N GLU A 111 14.15 -9.27 3.41
CA GLU A 111 15.56 -9.47 3.13
C GLU A 111 16.07 -8.27 2.31
N LYS A 112 17.09 -7.58 2.85
CA LYS A 112 17.70 -6.39 2.24
C LYS A 112 18.71 -6.73 1.15
#